data_AF-A0A961BGQ6-F1
#
_entry.id   AF-A0A961BGQ6-F1
#
_cell.length_a   1.000
_cell.length_b   1.000
_cell.length_c   1.000
_cell.angle_alpha   90.00
_cell.angle_beta   90.00
_cell.angle_gamma   90.00
#
_symmetry.space_group_name_H-M   'P 1'
#
loop_
_entity.id
_entity.type
_entity.pdbx_description
1 polymer ?
#
loop_
_entity_poly.entity_id
_entity_poly.type
_entity_poly.pdbx_seq_one_letter_code
_entity_poly.pdbx_strand_id
1 'polypeptide(L)'
;MNVSPWYLLATSGAVLLSPTQSRGTESPLAEALGVRQGIVCLVGLPEGGAGAVLDLARTTELTIYFQSPETAQVTSLRQLAAEADLLGRRIFAETGPATELHLADNVADALVAGPSLGEALPESEALRVLHPRAVAHLKGRASVKAVPAGSDEWTHPFHGPDNNPQSTDATAKGRLRTQFIADPKFSPMPEQSVIAGGRLYKALGH
;
A
#
# COMPACT_ATOMS: atom_id res chain seq x y z
N MET A 1 50.07 -20.10 -49.49
CA MET A 1 48.81 -20.26 -48.74
C MET A 1 49.07 -19.89 -47.30
N ASN A 2 48.75 -18.66 -46.90
CA ASN A 2 48.46 -18.32 -45.51
C ASN A 2 47.82 -16.93 -45.50
N VAL A 3 46.52 -16.88 -45.24
CA VAL A 3 45.74 -15.66 -45.07
C VAL A 3 45.46 -15.52 -43.57
N SER A 4 45.78 -14.38 -43.00
CA SER A 4 45.30 -13.96 -41.68
C SER A 4 44.87 -12.50 -41.77
N PRO A 5 43.56 -12.21 -41.70
CA PRO A 5 43.09 -10.86 -41.48
C PRO A 5 42.87 -10.64 -39.96
N TRP A 6 43.46 -9.59 -39.45
CA TRP A 6 43.21 -9.08 -38.10
C TRP A 6 41.84 -8.40 -38.08
N TYR A 7 40.90 -8.91 -37.27
CA TYR A 7 39.63 -8.26 -37.02
C TYR A 7 39.82 -7.13 -35.99
N LEU A 8 39.56 -5.89 -36.41
CA LEU A 8 39.37 -4.76 -35.51
C LEU A 8 37.97 -4.87 -34.88
N LEU A 9 37.90 -5.17 -33.59
CA LEU A 9 36.68 -5.06 -32.80
C LEU A 9 36.45 -3.58 -32.44
N ALA A 10 35.47 -2.95 -33.10
CA ALA A 10 34.95 -1.65 -32.70
C ALA A 10 33.98 -1.86 -31.52
N THR A 11 34.38 -1.44 -30.32
CA THR A 11 33.47 -1.39 -29.16
C THR A 11 32.61 -0.14 -29.25
N SER A 12 31.37 -0.29 -29.70
CA SER A 12 30.33 0.74 -29.57
C SER A 12 29.94 0.88 -28.10
N GLY A 13 30.38 1.95 -27.45
CA GLY A 13 29.90 2.33 -26.13
C GLY A 13 28.45 2.82 -26.23
N ALA A 14 27.51 2.01 -25.77
CA ALA A 14 26.12 2.44 -25.57
C ALA A 14 26.08 3.33 -24.31
N VAL A 15 25.95 4.65 -24.52
CA VAL A 15 25.62 5.58 -23.45
C VAL A 15 24.15 5.31 -23.08
N LEU A 16 23.94 4.61 -21.96
CA LEU A 16 22.63 4.51 -21.32
C LEU A 16 22.27 5.89 -20.77
N LEU A 17 21.58 6.69 -21.59
CA LEU A 17 20.84 7.86 -21.10
C LEU A 17 19.73 7.34 -20.20
N SER A 18 19.95 7.38 -18.89
CA SER A 18 18.87 7.23 -17.92
C SER A 18 17.78 8.26 -18.27
N PRO A 19 16.51 7.86 -18.39
CA PRO A 19 15.46 8.84 -18.53
C PRO A 19 15.46 9.70 -17.28
N THR A 20 15.87 10.95 -17.42
CA THR A 20 15.65 11.98 -16.41
C THR A 20 14.13 12.08 -16.26
N GLN A 21 13.57 11.44 -15.23
CA GLN A 21 12.19 11.70 -14.86
C GLN A 21 12.08 13.21 -14.63
N SER A 22 11.29 13.88 -15.46
CA SER A 22 10.92 15.25 -15.18
C SER A 22 10.23 15.24 -13.83
N ARG A 23 10.85 15.85 -12.81
CA ARG A 23 10.13 16.32 -11.64
C ARG A 23 9.16 17.38 -12.12
N GLY A 24 7.99 16.94 -12.59
CA GLY A 24 6.82 17.80 -12.69
C GLY A 24 6.58 18.35 -11.28
N THR A 25 6.24 19.63 -11.19
CA THR A 25 5.93 20.33 -9.94
C THR A 25 5.12 19.42 -9.03
N GLU A 26 5.76 18.93 -7.96
CA GLU A 26 5.16 17.90 -7.12
C GLU A 26 3.95 18.49 -6.40
N SER A 27 2.85 17.74 -6.35
CA SER A 27 1.70 18.16 -5.54
C SER A 27 2.17 18.26 -4.09
N PRO A 28 1.96 19.40 -3.39
CA PRO A 28 2.34 19.55 -1.98
C PRO A 28 1.75 18.45 -1.09
N LEU A 29 0.59 17.90 -1.49
CA LEU A 29 -0.05 16.78 -0.81
C LEU A 29 0.72 15.47 -0.98
N ALA A 30 1.35 15.24 -2.14
CA ALA A 30 2.16 14.04 -2.39
C ALA A 30 3.45 14.03 -1.57
N GLU A 31 4.11 15.18 -1.43
CA GLU A 31 5.29 15.32 -0.56
C GLU A 31 4.92 15.08 0.92
N ALA A 32 3.80 15.63 1.37
CA ALA A 32 3.31 15.43 2.73
C ALA A 32 3.05 13.96 3.05
N LEU A 33 2.50 13.20 2.08
CA LEU A 33 2.14 11.79 2.26
C LEU A 33 3.35 10.85 2.36
N GLY A 34 4.49 11.18 1.75
CA GLY A 34 5.68 10.32 1.73
C GLY A 34 5.51 8.98 0.99
N VAL A 35 4.34 8.71 0.40
CA VAL A 35 4.01 7.50 -0.37
C VAL A 35 3.56 7.87 -1.78
N ARG A 36 3.93 7.05 -2.76
CA ARG A 36 3.63 7.29 -4.20
C ARG A 36 2.74 6.23 -4.83
N GLN A 37 2.45 5.16 -4.12
CA GLN A 37 1.63 4.02 -4.55
C GLN A 37 0.95 3.41 -3.32
N GLY A 38 -0.11 2.63 -3.53
CA GLY A 38 -0.90 2.05 -2.44
C GLY A 38 -2.23 2.78 -2.24
N ILE A 39 -2.83 2.62 -1.06
CA ILE A 39 -4.12 3.18 -0.67
C ILE A 39 -3.91 4.36 0.26
N VAL A 40 -4.45 5.53 -0.11
CA VAL A 40 -4.45 6.73 0.73
C VAL A 40 -5.87 7.02 1.22
N CYS A 41 -6.02 7.25 2.53
CA CYS A 41 -7.27 7.69 3.12
C CYS A 41 -7.26 9.22 3.28
N LEU A 42 -8.16 9.91 2.60
CA LEU A 42 -8.38 11.35 2.74
C LEU A 42 -9.69 11.61 3.49
N VAL A 43 -9.61 12.30 4.62
CA VAL A 43 -10.78 12.63 5.45
C VAL A 43 -11.07 14.13 5.32
N GLY A 44 -12.07 14.48 4.52
CA GLY A 44 -12.35 15.85 4.13
C GLY A 44 -11.37 16.40 3.09
N LEU A 45 -11.77 17.49 2.43
CA LEU A 45 -10.95 18.09 1.38
C LEU A 45 -9.65 18.70 1.95
N PRO A 46 -8.51 18.49 1.27
CA PRO A 46 -7.26 19.14 1.62
C PRO A 46 -7.27 20.62 1.23
N GLU A 47 -6.22 21.35 1.60
CA GLU A 47 -5.94 22.66 1.01
C GLU A 47 -5.81 22.52 -0.51
N GLY A 48 -6.56 23.32 -1.28
CA GLY A 48 -6.69 23.17 -2.73
C GLY A 48 -7.92 22.37 -3.20
N GLY A 49 -8.73 21.85 -2.26
CA GLY A 49 -10.04 21.28 -2.57
C GLY A 49 -9.99 20.00 -3.42
N ALA A 50 -11.05 19.75 -4.21
CA ALA A 50 -11.15 18.56 -5.05
C ALA A 50 -10.07 18.52 -6.15
N GLY A 51 -9.58 19.67 -6.60
CA GLY A 51 -8.51 19.77 -7.60
C GLY A 51 -7.20 19.15 -7.11
N ALA A 52 -6.81 19.43 -5.86
CA ALA A 52 -5.60 18.84 -5.27
C ALA A 52 -5.68 17.30 -5.17
N VAL A 53 -6.87 16.76 -4.90
CA VAL A 53 -7.10 15.30 -4.89
C VAL A 53 -6.96 14.70 -6.29
N LEU A 54 -7.48 15.39 -7.31
CA LEU A 54 -7.33 14.98 -8.70
C LEU A 54 -5.88 15.02 -9.16
N ASP A 55 -5.15 16.08 -8.81
CA ASP A 55 -3.73 16.24 -9.15
C ASP A 55 -2.89 15.16 -8.46
N LEU A 56 -3.20 14.81 -7.21
CA LEU A 56 -2.57 13.69 -6.52
C LEU A 56 -2.77 12.38 -7.28
N ALA A 57 -4.00 12.10 -7.72
CA ALA A 57 -4.32 10.88 -8.47
C ALA A 57 -3.59 10.82 -9.83
N ARG A 58 -3.38 11.97 -10.48
CA ARG A 58 -2.70 12.07 -11.79
C ARG A 58 -1.18 11.98 -11.71
N THR A 59 -0.60 12.39 -10.59
CA THR A 59 0.88 12.51 -10.42
C THR A 59 1.50 11.34 -9.64
N THR A 60 0.67 10.42 -9.14
CA THR A 60 1.08 9.26 -8.34
C THR A 60 0.35 7.99 -8.81
N GLU A 61 0.72 6.84 -8.24
CA GLU A 61 0.02 5.55 -8.41
C GLU A 61 -0.90 5.22 -7.22
N LEU A 62 -1.32 6.25 -6.47
CA LEU A 62 -2.19 6.08 -5.31
C LEU A 62 -3.63 5.76 -5.72
N THR A 63 -4.22 4.78 -5.03
CA THR A 63 -5.67 4.62 -4.92
C THR A 63 -6.15 5.48 -3.77
N ILE A 64 -7.01 6.44 -4.06
CA ILE A 64 -7.50 7.41 -3.09
C ILE A 64 -8.88 6.99 -2.62
N TYR A 65 -9.00 6.75 -1.32
CA TYR A 65 -10.27 6.63 -0.62
C TYR A 65 -10.56 7.95 0.11
N PHE A 66 -11.61 8.64 -0.30
CA PHE A 66 -12.05 9.90 0.27
C PHE A 66 -13.33 9.70 1.09
N GLN A 67 -13.37 10.24 2.31
CA GLN A 67 -14.56 10.25 3.14
C GLN A 67 -14.81 11.65 3.72
N SER A 68 -16.06 12.11 3.69
CA SER A 68 -16.45 13.38 4.32
C SER A 68 -17.92 13.33 4.79
N PRO A 69 -18.26 13.97 5.93
CA PRO A 69 -19.65 14.11 6.35
C PRO A 69 -20.41 15.12 5.47
N GLU A 70 -19.69 15.98 4.74
CA GLU A 70 -20.29 16.99 3.87
C GLU A 70 -20.53 16.43 2.47
N THR A 71 -21.78 16.11 2.17
CA THR A 71 -22.20 15.56 0.86
C THR A 71 -21.80 16.47 -0.32
N ALA A 72 -21.75 17.80 -0.12
CA ALA A 72 -21.30 18.73 -1.16
C ALA A 72 -19.85 18.47 -1.58
N GLN A 73 -18.94 18.20 -0.63
CA GLN A 73 -17.55 17.85 -0.93
C GLN A 73 -17.48 16.55 -1.72
N VAL A 74 -18.17 15.51 -1.26
CA VAL A 74 -18.21 14.19 -1.92
C VAL A 74 -18.73 14.30 -3.35
N THR A 75 -19.86 15.00 -3.55
CA THR A 75 -20.43 15.21 -4.89
C THR A 75 -19.48 15.98 -5.79
N SER A 76 -18.85 17.06 -5.30
CA SER A 76 -17.91 17.86 -6.09
C SER A 76 -16.70 17.03 -6.54
N LEU A 77 -16.16 16.18 -5.66
CA LEU A 77 -15.04 15.31 -5.99
C LEU A 77 -15.46 14.20 -6.97
N ARG A 78 -16.65 13.60 -6.77
CA ARG A 78 -17.17 12.56 -7.68
C ARG A 78 -17.35 13.12 -9.09
N GLN A 79 -17.93 14.31 -9.24
CA GLN A 79 -18.10 14.93 -10.55
C GLN A 79 -16.75 15.17 -11.24
N LEU A 80 -15.81 15.82 -10.53
CA LEU A 80 -14.48 16.12 -11.09
C LEU A 80 -13.69 14.84 -11.44
N ALA A 81 -13.77 13.82 -10.58
CA ALA A 81 -13.12 12.54 -10.83
C ALA A 81 -13.77 11.76 -11.98
N ALA A 82 -15.08 11.87 -12.19
CA ALA A 82 -15.78 11.25 -13.31
C ALA A 82 -15.40 11.91 -14.64
N GLU A 83 -15.35 13.24 -14.69
CA GLU A 83 -14.90 14.00 -15.87
C GLU A 83 -13.46 13.64 -16.27
N ALA A 84 -12.64 13.22 -15.30
CA ALA A 84 -11.26 12.79 -15.51
C ALA A 84 -11.08 11.27 -15.71
N ASP A 85 -12.16 10.47 -15.75
CA ASP A 85 -12.14 8.99 -15.80
C ASP A 85 -11.33 8.33 -14.67
N LEU A 86 -11.32 8.95 -13.48
CA LEU A 86 -10.63 8.43 -12.29
C LEU A 86 -11.60 7.89 -11.24
N LEU A 87 -12.88 8.27 -11.29
CA LEU A 87 -13.89 7.79 -10.35
C LEU A 87 -14.09 6.27 -10.49
N GLY A 88 -14.03 5.55 -9.37
CA GLY A 88 -14.18 4.09 -9.33
C GLY A 88 -12.96 3.30 -9.85
N ARG A 89 -11.90 4.00 -10.26
CA ARG A 89 -10.64 3.41 -10.74
C ARG A 89 -9.48 3.77 -9.83
N ARG A 90 -9.30 5.07 -9.59
CA ARG A 90 -8.23 5.64 -8.77
C ARG A 90 -8.76 6.46 -7.60
N ILE A 91 -9.99 6.97 -7.71
CA ILE A 91 -10.65 7.77 -6.66
C ILE A 91 -11.97 7.10 -6.29
N PHE A 92 -12.14 6.82 -5.01
CA PHE A 92 -13.35 6.32 -4.40
C PHE A 92 -13.76 7.33 -3.34
N ALA A 93 -14.97 7.87 -3.42
CA ALA A 93 -15.42 8.93 -2.52
C ALA A 93 -16.75 8.53 -1.89
N GLU A 94 -16.85 8.60 -0.57
CA GLU A 94 -18.05 8.24 0.19
C GLU A 94 -18.45 9.29 1.23
N THR A 95 -19.76 9.38 1.48
CA THR A 95 -20.29 10.19 2.58
C THR A 95 -20.25 9.37 3.87
N GLY A 96 -19.65 9.91 4.91
CA GLY A 96 -19.53 9.24 6.20
C GLY A 96 -19.02 10.17 7.30
N PRO A 97 -19.24 9.85 8.59
CA PRO A 97 -18.77 10.67 9.69
C PRO A 97 -17.23 10.74 9.71
N ALA A 98 -16.66 11.82 10.27
CA ALA A 98 -15.21 11.88 10.47
C ALA A 98 -14.72 10.99 11.63
N THR A 99 -15.64 10.51 12.47
CA THR A 99 -15.32 9.72 13.68
C THR A 99 -15.17 8.22 13.43
N GLU A 100 -15.64 7.72 12.28
CA GLU A 100 -15.63 6.30 11.91
C GLU A 100 -15.43 6.17 10.41
N LEU A 101 -14.31 5.57 10.01
CA LEU A 101 -13.89 5.42 8.62
C LEU A 101 -14.35 4.08 8.07
N HIS A 102 -14.93 4.07 6.88
CA HIS A 102 -15.40 2.83 6.25
C HIS A 102 -14.28 2.03 5.58
N LEU A 103 -13.08 2.07 6.18
CA LEU A 103 -11.96 1.19 5.83
C LEU A 103 -11.79 0.14 6.93
N ALA A 104 -11.39 -1.06 6.51
CA ALA A 104 -10.98 -2.11 7.43
C ALA A 104 -9.63 -1.77 8.10
N ASP A 105 -9.30 -2.53 9.14
CA ASP A 105 -8.05 -2.38 9.87
C ASP A 105 -6.85 -2.70 8.96
N ASN A 106 -5.77 -1.92 9.09
CA ASN A 106 -4.49 -2.18 8.43
C ASN A 106 -4.51 -2.18 6.89
N VAL A 107 -5.32 -1.34 6.25
CA VAL A 107 -5.45 -1.28 4.79
C VAL A 107 -4.75 -0.09 4.14
N ALA A 108 -4.73 1.07 4.80
CA ALA A 108 -4.21 2.30 4.20
C ALA A 108 -2.69 2.48 4.42
N ASP A 109 -1.99 2.94 3.40
CA ASP A 109 -0.56 3.26 3.39
C ASP A 109 -0.24 4.65 3.95
N ALA A 110 -1.21 5.56 3.87
CA ALA A 110 -1.15 6.85 4.53
C ALA A 110 -2.55 7.44 4.73
N LEU A 111 -2.66 8.35 5.70
CA LEU A 111 -3.91 9.06 6.00
C LEU A 111 -3.63 10.55 6.14
N VAL A 112 -4.48 11.38 5.53
CA VAL A 112 -4.47 12.84 5.71
C VAL A 112 -5.87 13.30 6.03
N ALA A 113 -6.02 14.06 7.11
CA ALA A 113 -7.25 14.76 7.40
C ALA A 113 -7.17 16.21 6.91
N GLY A 114 -8.18 16.64 6.17
CA GLY A 114 -8.36 18.03 5.78
C GLY A 114 -8.46 18.96 7.00
N PRO A 115 -8.09 20.24 6.87
CA PRO A 115 -7.99 21.18 7.99
C PRO A 115 -9.30 21.35 8.77
N SER A 116 -10.45 21.21 8.11
CA SER A 116 -11.78 21.35 8.73
C SER A 116 -12.22 20.12 9.56
N LEU A 117 -11.67 18.93 9.27
CA LEU A 117 -12.09 17.67 9.90
C LEU A 117 -11.00 17.00 10.74
N GLY A 118 -9.77 17.49 10.69
CA GLY A 118 -8.65 16.97 11.48
C GLY A 118 -8.91 16.95 12.98
N GLU A 119 -9.75 17.86 13.51
CA GLU A 119 -10.14 17.88 14.92
C GLU A 119 -11.18 16.82 15.28
N ALA A 120 -12.05 16.45 14.34
CA ALA A 120 -13.16 15.52 14.57
C ALA A 120 -12.74 14.04 14.46
N LEU A 121 -11.63 13.75 13.78
CA LEU A 121 -11.10 12.39 13.60
C LEU A 121 -10.28 11.94 14.83
N PRO A 122 -10.71 10.88 15.55
CA PRO A 122 -9.92 10.31 16.63
C PRO A 122 -8.61 9.72 16.10
N GLU A 123 -7.50 9.96 16.81
CA GLU A 123 -6.20 9.39 16.43
C GLU A 123 -6.23 7.85 16.44
N SER A 124 -6.95 7.24 17.39
CA SER A 124 -7.13 5.79 17.44
C SER A 124 -7.79 5.22 16.18
N GLU A 125 -8.73 5.96 15.60
CA GLU A 125 -9.43 5.56 14.38
C GLU A 125 -8.54 5.72 13.15
N ALA A 126 -7.79 6.83 13.08
CA ALA A 126 -6.80 7.02 12.03
C ALA A 126 -5.73 5.92 12.06
N LEU A 127 -5.23 5.56 13.25
CA LEU A 127 -4.26 4.48 13.39
C LEU A 127 -4.87 3.10 13.14
N ARG A 128 -6.18 2.88 13.36
CA ARG A 128 -6.84 1.60 13.08
C ARG A 128 -6.73 1.22 11.60
N VAL A 129 -7.10 2.15 10.71
CA VAL A 129 -7.15 1.90 9.25
C VAL A 129 -5.78 1.80 8.60
N LEU A 130 -4.76 2.42 9.18
CA LEU A 130 -3.39 2.39 8.68
C LEU A 130 -2.74 1.02 8.87
N HIS A 131 -1.93 0.56 7.92
CA HIS A 131 -1.08 -0.62 8.14
C HIS A 131 0.07 -0.28 9.11
N PRO A 132 0.71 -1.28 9.76
CA PRO A 132 1.86 -1.02 10.64
C PRO A 132 2.97 -0.22 9.94
N ARG A 133 3.56 0.76 10.63
CA ARG A 133 4.57 1.72 10.13
C ARG A 133 4.05 2.82 9.18
N ALA A 134 2.77 2.79 8.78
CA ALA A 134 2.18 3.87 7.99
C ALA A 134 1.98 5.15 8.82
N VAL A 135 1.84 6.29 8.13
CA VAL A 135 1.79 7.62 8.74
C VAL A 135 0.40 8.24 8.61
N ALA A 136 -0.10 8.79 9.70
CA ALA A 136 -1.27 9.65 9.76
C ALA A 136 -0.83 11.12 9.91
N HIS A 137 -1.32 11.99 9.03
CA HIS A 137 -1.16 13.44 9.14
C HIS A 137 -2.46 14.05 9.69
N LEU A 138 -2.43 14.36 10.98
CA LEU A 138 -3.57 14.91 11.73
C LEU A 138 -3.16 16.20 12.42
N LYS A 139 -3.99 17.25 12.30
CA LYS A 139 -3.80 18.51 13.05
C LYS A 139 -2.40 19.13 12.86
N GLY A 140 -1.84 19.00 11.65
CA GLY A 140 -0.48 19.46 11.33
C GLY A 140 0.66 18.65 11.97
N ARG A 141 0.37 17.45 12.51
CA ARG A 141 1.35 16.54 13.10
C ARG A 141 1.33 15.19 12.38
N ALA A 142 2.48 14.53 12.35
CA ALA A 142 2.60 13.17 11.85
C ALA A 142 2.60 12.18 13.04
N SER A 143 1.80 11.13 12.94
CA SER A 143 1.78 10.00 13.88
C SER A 143 2.04 8.71 13.10
N VAL A 144 2.92 7.86 13.61
CA VAL A 144 3.31 6.60 12.95
C VAL A 144 2.63 5.44 13.66
N LYS A 145 1.94 4.57 12.92
CA LYS A 145 1.37 3.36 13.51
C LYS A 145 2.46 2.42 13.98
N ALA A 146 2.46 2.09 15.27
CA ALA A 146 3.37 1.11 15.83
C ALA A 146 3.11 -0.30 15.25
N VAL A 147 4.18 -1.08 15.12
CA VAL A 147 4.06 -2.51 14.84
C VAL A 147 3.47 -3.21 16.08
N PRO A 148 2.39 -3.99 15.95
CA PRO A 148 1.81 -4.70 17.08
C PRO A 148 2.83 -5.61 17.75
N ALA A 149 2.83 -5.65 19.09
CA ALA A 149 3.72 -6.52 19.85
C ALA A 149 3.50 -8.00 19.48
N GLY A 150 4.60 -8.73 19.27
CA GLY A 150 4.57 -10.12 18.83
C GLY A 150 4.38 -10.30 17.33
N SER A 151 4.34 -9.23 16.53
CA SER A 151 4.45 -9.38 15.07
C SER A 151 5.89 -9.76 14.72
N ASP A 152 6.04 -10.69 13.79
CA ASP A 152 7.35 -11.17 13.36
C ASP A 152 7.91 -10.37 12.18
N GLU A 153 9.23 -10.37 12.01
CA GLU A 153 9.91 -9.68 10.90
C GLU A 153 10.82 -10.64 10.14
N TRP A 154 10.64 -10.67 8.82
CA TRP A 154 11.29 -11.63 7.95
C TRP A 154 12.33 -10.92 7.08
N THR A 155 13.54 -11.46 7.05
CA THR A 155 14.66 -10.91 6.27
C THR A 155 15.06 -11.80 5.09
N HIS A 156 14.56 -13.04 5.05
CA HIS A 156 14.85 -14.05 4.03
C HIS A 156 13.52 -14.65 3.50
N PRO A 157 13.55 -15.43 2.40
CA PRO A 157 12.37 -16.18 1.96
C PRO A 157 11.86 -17.20 2.97
N PHE A 158 12.75 -17.69 3.84
CA PHE A 158 12.41 -18.40 5.08
C PHE A 158 12.61 -17.48 6.28
N HIS A 159 12.12 -17.85 7.47
CA HIS A 159 12.20 -16.98 8.66
C HIS A 159 13.64 -16.56 8.97
N GLY A 160 14.60 -17.49 8.81
CA GLY A 160 16.02 -17.24 9.06
C GLY A 160 16.99 -17.82 8.01
N PRO A 161 18.28 -17.49 8.11
CA PRO A 161 19.33 -18.02 7.23
C PRO A 161 19.60 -19.51 7.43
N ASP A 162 19.05 -20.11 8.50
CA ASP A 162 19.05 -21.54 8.79
C ASP A 162 18.01 -22.32 7.98
N ASN A 163 17.31 -21.66 7.04
CA ASN A 163 16.26 -22.24 6.21
C ASN A 163 15.04 -22.71 7.02
N ASN A 164 14.82 -22.11 8.20
CA ASN A 164 13.67 -22.39 9.05
C ASN A 164 12.42 -21.64 8.57
N PRO A 165 11.31 -22.31 8.25
CA PRO A 165 10.06 -21.67 7.82
C PRO A 165 9.21 -21.10 8.97
N GLN A 166 9.60 -21.34 10.23
CA GLN A 166 8.74 -21.07 11.38
C GLN A 166 8.75 -19.60 11.78
N SER A 167 7.59 -18.97 11.64
CA SER A 167 7.35 -17.65 12.20
C SER A 167 7.39 -17.67 13.73
N THR A 168 7.90 -16.60 14.34
CA THR A 168 7.69 -16.30 15.77
C THR A 168 6.46 -15.43 16.02
N ASP A 169 5.68 -15.15 14.98
CA ASP A 169 4.51 -14.28 15.03
C ASP A 169 3.45 -14.83 16.00
N ALA A 170 3.08 -13.97 16.94
CA ALA A 170 2.07 -14.24 17.96
C ALA A 170 0.76 -13.51 17.69
N THR A 171 0.62 -12.80 16.57
CA THR A 171 -0.56 -11.99 16.21
C THR A 171 -1.49 -12.74 15.25
N ALA A 172 -0.94 -13.46 14.27
CA ALA A 172 -1.66 -14.22 13.25
C ALA A 172 -2.25 -15.51 13.85
N LYS A 173 -3.31 -15.36 14.64
CA LYS A 173 -4.04 -16.47 15.27
C LYS A 173 -5.32 -16.75 14.50
N GLY A 174 -5.56 -18.02 14.20
CA GLY A 174 -6.82 -18.46 13.60
C GLY A 174 -6.95 -19.96 13.60
N ARG A 175 -8.16 -20.44 13.31
CA ARG A 175 -8.34 -21.83 12.89
C ARG A 175 -7.92 -21.93 11.42
N LEU A 176 -6.64 -21.79 11.15
CA LEU A 176 -6.05 -21.91 9.81
C LEU A 176 -6.36 -23.31 9.28
N ARG A 177 -7.44 -23.43 8.52
CA ARG A 177 -7.96 -24.69 7.99
C ARG A 177 -8.10 -24.55 6.49
N THR A 178 -7.61 -25.55 5.78
CA THR A 178 -7.92 -25.71 4.36
C THR A 178 -9.38 -26.13 4.24
N GLN A 179 -10.21 -25.29 3.61
CA GLN A 179 -11.63 -25.57 3.44
C GLN A 179 -11.90 -26.58 2.32
N PHE A 180 -11.12 -26.52 1.22
CA PHE A 180 -11.25 -27.41 0.07
C PHE A 180 -9.86 -27.77 -0.48
N ILE A 181 -9.72 -29.01 -0.95
CA ILE A 181 -8.59 -29.48 -1.77
C ILE A 181 -9.20 -30.09 -3.03
N ALA A 182 -8.79 -29.62 -4.21
CA ALA A 182 -9.31 -30.08 -5.50
C ALA A 182 -8.22 -30.80 -6.30
N ASP A 183 -8.65 -31.66 -7.24
CA ASP A 183 -7.75 -32.35 -8.17
C ASP A 183 -7.31 -31.45 -9.35
N PRO A 184 -6.13 -31.69 -9.95
CA PRO A 184 -5.13 -32.67 -9.50
C PRO A 184 -4.44 -32.18 -8.22
N LYS A 185 -4.27 -33.09 -7.26
CA LYS A 185 -3.52 -32.80 -6.03
C LYS A 185 -2.05 -32.59 -6.38
N PHE A 186 -1.69 -31.34 -6.65
CA PHE A 186 -0.30 -30.92 -6.77
C PHE A 186 0.20 -30.55 -5.38
N SER A 187 1.33 -31.14 -4.95
CA SER A 187 2.08 -30.66 -3.79
C SER A 187 3.22 -29.80 -4.31
N PRO A 188 3.12 -28.45 -4.29
CA PRO A 188 4.25 -27.63 -4.66
C PRO A 188 5.35 -27.81 -3.61
N MET A 189 6.55 -28.19 -4.06
CA MET A 189 7.74 -28.02 -3.24
C MET A 189 8.12 -26.54 -3.25
N PRO A 190 8.31 -25.90 -2.08
CA PRO A 190 8.40 -26.52 -0.75
C PRO A 190 7.05 -26.68 -0.02
N GLU A 191 6.76 -27.90 0.44
CA GLU A 191 5.71 -28.18 1.42
C GLU A 191 6.28 -27.98 2.83
N GLN A 192 5.68 -27.09 3.63
CA GLN A 192 6.10 -26.87 5.01
C GLN A 192 5.26 -27.74 5.95
N SER A 193 5.94 -28.63 6.68
CA SER A 193 5.30 -29.53 7.65
C SER A 193 5.75 -29.19 9.07
N VAL A 194 4.78 -28.98 9.96
CA VAL A 194 5.02 -28.65 11.37
C VAL A 194 4.33 -29.67 12.25
N ILE A 195 5.03 -30.25 13.22
CA ILE A 195 4.41 -31.06 14.27
C ILE A 195 4.37 -30.25 15.56
N ALA A 196 3.17 -29.98 16.07
CA ALA A 196 2.98 -29.23 17.32
C ALA A 196 1.79 -29.81 18.10
N GLY A 197 1.95 -29.96 19.42
CA GLY A 197 0.87 -30.48 20.29
C GLY A 197 0.32 -31.84 19.87
N GLY A 198 1.16 -32.71 19.30
CA GLY A 198 0.77 -34.04 18.81
C GLY A 198 0.00 -34.04 17.48
N ARG A 199 -0.02 -32.93 16.74
CA ARG A 199 -0.69 -32.79 15.44
C ARG A 199 0.30 -32.41 14.34
N LEU A 200 0.09 -32.93 13.14
CA LEU A 200 0.82 -32.53 11.92
C LEU A 200 0.03 -31.48 11.17
N TYR A 201 0.67 -30.35 10.86
CA TYR A 201 0.17 -29.26 10.04
C TYR A 201 0.98 -29.23 8.75
N LYS A 202 0.29 -29.14 7.60
CA LYS A 202 0.90 -29.02 6.27
C LYS A 202 0.43 -27.72 5.64
N ALA A 203 1.35 -26.81 5.39
CA ALA A 203 1.08 -25.61 4.60
C ALA A 203 1.39 -25.93 3.13
N LEU A 204 0.33 -25.93 2.32
CA LEU A 204 0.38 -26.17 0.89
C LEU A 204 0.29 -24.81 0.21
N GLY A 205 1.31 -24.44 -0.57
CA GLY A 205 1.26 -23.26 -1.44
C GLY A 205 0.30 -23.49 -2.62
N HIS A 206 -0.07 -22.41 -3.31
CA HIS A 206 -0.71 -22.44 -4.62
C HIS A 206 0.30 -22.09 -5.70
#